data_AF-A0A535LCE8-F1
#
_entry.id   AF-A0A535LCE8-F1
#
_cell.length_a   1.000
_cell.length_b   1.000
_cell.length_c   1.000
_cell.angle_alpha   90.00
_cell.angle_beta   90.00
_cell.angle_gamma   90.00
#
_symmetry.space_group_name_H-M   'P 1'
#
loop_
_entity.id
_entity.type
_entity.pdbx_description
1 polymer ?
#
loop_
_entity_poly.entity_id
_entity_poly.type
_entity_poly.pdbx_seq_one_letter_code
_entity_poly.pdbx_strand_id
1 'polypeptide(L)'
;MKRLWDEHIHSPFPATGTDPRVQEVALYSSWLGGIVESALPRGELDPQHAEMLRVRRAEGNQALFRASGELGEPVRSFVARLLALEEILSTLPVRT
;
A
#
# COMPACT_ATOMS: atom_id res chain seq x y z
N MET A 1 5.07 3.13 12.13
CA MET A 1 3.99 2.53 11.32
C MET A 1 2.62 3.07 11.72
N LYS A 2 2.14 2.85 12.96
CA LYS A 2 0.80 3.27 13.42
C LYS A 2 0.37 4.69 13.01
N ARG A 3 1.18 5.70 13.33
CA ARG A 3 0.89 7.10 12.95
C ARG A 3 0.68 7.29 11.45
N LEU A 4 1.53 6.68 10.61
CA LEU A 4 1.44 6.78 9.15
C LEU A 4 0.20 6.05 8.61
N TRP A 5 -0.16 4.92 9.22
CA TRP A 5 -1.39 4.21 8.90
C TRP A 5 -2.62 5.02 9.29
N ASP A 6 -2.62 5.60 10.50
CA ASP A 6 -3.70 6.47 10.98
C ASP A 6 -3.87 7.69 10.05
N GLU A 7 -2.78 8.33 9.62
CA GLU A 7 -2.83 9.42 8.64
C GLU A 7 -3.37 8.95 7.28
N HIS A 8 -3.03 7.73 6.84
CA HIS A 8 -3.49 7.18 5.57
C HIS A 8 -4.99 6.86 5.58
N ILE A 9 -5.50 6.17 6.61
CA ILE A 9 -6.93 5.80 6.69
C ILE A 9 -7.86 7.01 6.85
N HIS A 10 -7.37 8.09 7.46
CA HIS A 10 -8.13 9.34 7.60
C HIS A 10 -7.96 10.27 6.39
N SER A 11 -7.13 9.90 5.40
CA SER A 11 -7.01 10.59 4.12
C SER A 11 -7.81 9.80 3.07
N PRO A 12 -9.08 10.15 2.82
CA PRO A 12 -9.90 9.39 1.88
C PRO A 12 -9.24 9.33 0.51
N PHE A 13 -9.39 8.18 -0.16
CA PHE A 13 -8.88 8.01 -1.51
C PHE A 13 -9.45 9.10 -2.42
N PRO A 14 -8.61 9.93 -3.06
CA PRO A 14 -9.09 11.21 -3.54
C PRO A 14 -9.63 11.16 -4.97
N ALA A 15 -9.90 9.96 -5.50
CA ALA A 15 -10.45 9.75 -6.83
C ALA A 15 -11.66 8.82 -6.77
N THR A 16 -12.69 9.15 -7.56
CA THR A 16 -13.88 8.33 -7.77
C THR A 16 -14.08 8.13 -9.26
N GLY A 17 -14.62 6.99 -9.68
CA GLY A 17 -14.92 6.70 -11.09
C GLY A 17 -14.42 5.34 -11.57
N THR A 18 -14.63 5.08 -12.86
CA THR A 18 -14.33 3.80 -13.51
C THR A 18 -12.99 3.81 -14.26
N ASP A 19 -12.14 4.81 -14.03
CA ASP A 19 -10.79 4.84 -14.62
C ASP A 19 -10.00 3.62 -14.11
N PRO A 20 -9.50 2.75 -15.00
CA PRO A 20 -8.75 1.56 -14.58
C PRO A 20 -7.55 1.86 -13.68
N ARG A 21 -6.94 3.04 -13.82
CA ARG A 21 -5.79 3.46 -13.00
C ARG A 21 -6.22 3.81 -11.58
N VAL A 22 -7.39 4.43 -11.44
CA VAL A 22 -8.01 4.72 -10.14
C VAL A 22 -8.36 3.40 -9.45
N GLN A 23 -8.89 2.43 -10.19
CA GLN A 23 -9.17 1.08 -9.68
C GLN A 23 -7.92 0.34 -9.23
N GLU A 24 -6.82 0.40 -10.00
CA GLU A 24 -5.53 -0.21 -9.61
C GLU A 24 -5.03 0.35 -8.27
N VAL A 25 -5.06 1.68 -8.09
CA VAL A 25 -4.63 2.30 -6.84
C VAL A 25 -5.55 1.93 -5.68
N ALA A 26 -6.86 1.86 -5.91
CA ALA A 26 -7.83 1.45 -4.90
C ALA A 26 -7.62 -0.01 -4.46
N LEU A 27 -7.47 -0.93 -5.43
CA LEU A 27 -7.20 -2.35 -5.18
C LEU A 27 -5.92 -2.53 -4.38
N TYR A 28 -4.86 -1.82 -4.77
CA TYR A 28 -3.60 -1.86 -4.06
C TYR A 28 -3.71 -1.31 -2.63
N SER A 29 -4.42 -0.20 -2.43
CA SER A 29 -4.66 0.36 -1.10
C SER A 29 -5.43 -0.61 -0.21
N SER A 30 -6.47 -1.28 -0.73
CA SER A 30 -7.24 -2.28 0.02
C SER A 30 -6.40 -3.50 0.39
N TRP A 31 -5.61 -4.01 -0.54
CA TRP A 31 -4.70 -5.13 -0.30
C TRP A 31 -3.65 -4.80 0.77
N LEU A 32 -2.95 -3.68 0.60
CA LEU A 32 -1.92 -3.26 1.56
C LEU A 32 -2.52 -2.99 2.94
N GLY A 33 -3.73 -2.44 2.99
CA GLY A 33 -4.45 -2.20 4.23
C GLY A 33 -4.69 -3.46 5.05
N GLY A 34 -5.10 -4.57 4.41
CA GLY A 34 -5.26 -5.86 5.10
C GLY A 34 -3.95 -6.37 5.71
N ILE A 35 -2.81 -6.15 5.04
CA ILE A 35 -1.49 -6.52 5.56
C ILE A 35 -1.10 -5.63 6.74
N VAL A 36 -1.29 -4.30 6.63
CA VAL A 36 -1.01 -3.36 7.71
C VAL A 36 -1.84 -3.71 8.94
N GLU A 37 -3.14 -3.94 8.78
CA GLU A 37 -4.04 -4.28 9.90
C GLU A 37 -3.66 -5.60 10.59
N SER A 38 -3.17 -6.59 9.84
CA SER A 38 -2.64 -7.84 10.39
C SER A 38 -1.33 -7.62 11.17
N ALA A 39 -0.42 -6.81 10.63
CA ALA A 39 0.92 -6.60 11.17
C ALA A 39 0.95 -5.62 12.35
N LEU A 40 0.10 -4.60 12.33
CA LEU A 40 0.12 -3.48 13.26
C LEU A 40 0.00 -3.87 14.75
N PRO A 41 -0.87 -4.82 15.15
CA PRO A 41 -1.01 -5.21 16.55
C PRO A 41 0.21 -5.97 17.10
N ARG A 42 0.98 -6.64 16.23
CA ARG A 42 2.07 -7.56 16.63
C ARG A 42 3.45 -7.01 16.34
N GLY A 43 3.57 -6.05 15.41
CA GLY A 43 4.87 -5.59 14.92
C GLY A 43 5.62 -6.64 14.10
N GLU A 44 4.91 -7.64 13.59
CA GLU A 44 5.43 -8.79 12.84
C GLU A 44 4.53 -9.08 11.64
N LEU A 45 5.11 -9.64 10.58
CA LEU A 45 4.38 -10.19 9.44
C LEU A 45 4.15 -11.68 9.62
N ASP A 46 2.98 -12.18 9.24
CA ASP A 46 2.86 -13.62 8.98
C ASP A 46 3.62 -14.02 7.69
N PRO A 47 4.05 -15.28 7.57
CA PRO A 47 4.82 -15.75 6.41
C PRO A 47 4.10 -15.55 5.07
N GLN A 48 2.77 -15.61 5.04
CA GLN A 48 2.00 -15.46 3.82
C GLN A 48 2.04 -14.01 3.34
N HIS A 49 1.79 -13.03 4.22
CA HIS A 49 1.90 -11.62 3.87
C HIS A 49 3.34 -11.21 3.53
N ALA A 50 4.35 -11.79 4.20
CA ALA A 50 5.75 -11.58 3.83
C ALA A 50 6.03 -12.04 2.40
N GLU A 51 5.53 -13.21 2.00
CA GLU A 51 5.69 -13.71 0.63
C GLU A 51 4.91 -12.87 -0.39
N MET A 52 3.69 -12.44 -0.06
CA MET A 52 2.91 -11.56 -0.94
C MET A 52 3.63 -10.23 -1.20
N LEU A 53 4.21 -9.62 -0.16
CA LEU A 53 5.02 -8.40 -0.29
C LEU A 53 6.26 -8.65 -1.18
N ARG A 54 6.95 -9.78 -0.97
CA ARG A 54 8.13 -10.15 -1.76
C ARG A 54 7.81 -10.28 -3.24
N VAL A 55 6.72 -10.99 -3.58
CA VAL A 55 6.26 -11.16 -4.96
C VAL A 55 5.89 -9.81 -5.56
N ARG A 56 5.10 -9.00 -4.86
CA ARG A 56 4.67 -7.70 -5.36
C ARG A 56 5.84 -6.74 -5.62
N ARG A 57 6.85 -6.74 -4.76
CA ARG A 57 8.08 -5.96 -4.97
C ARG A 57 8.88 -6.43 -6.18
N ALA A 58 8.91 -7.74 -6.44
CA ALA A 58 9.55 -8.28 -7.64
C ALA A 58 8.85 -7.85 -8.94
N GLU A 59 7.53 -7.59 -8.89
CA GLU A 59 6.77 -7.00 -10.01
C GLU A 59 7.04 -5.50 -10.22
N GLY A 60 7.69 -4.84 -9.25
CA GLY A 60 8.21 -3.47 -9.39
C GLY A 60 7.15 -2.35 -9.33
N ASN A 61 5.92 -2.65 -8.92
CA ASN A 61 4.83 -1.66 -8.75
C ASN A 61 4.60 -0.74 -9.97
N GLN A 62 4.93 -1.19 -11.19
CA GLN A 62 4.94 -0.36 -12.39
C GLN A 62 3.57 0.30 -12.68
N ALA A 63 2.48 -0.44 -12.45
CA ALA A 63 1.12 0.06 -12.66
C ALA A 63 0.79 1.22 -11.70
N LEU A 64 1.25 1.17 -10.45
CA LEU A 64 1.07 2.25 -9.48
C LEU A 64 1.90 3.48 -9.82
N PHE A 65 3.16 3.29 -10.23
CA PHE A 65 4.00 4.40 -10.66
C PHE A 65 3.40 5.12 -11.87
N ARG A 66 2.90 4.36 -12.85
CA ARG A 66 2.18 4.92 -14.00
C ARG A 66 0.92 5.67 -13.57
N ALA A 67 0.06 5.04 -12.77
CA ALA A 67 -1.17 5.67 -12.28
C ALA A 67 -0.89 6.96 -11.51
N SER A 68 0.14 6.95 -10.65
CA SER A 68 0.61 8.11 -9.89
C SER A 68 1.07 9.27 -10.79
N GLY A 69 1.85 8.97 -11.84
CA GLY A 69 2.32 9.97 -12.80
C GLY A 69 1.19 10.55 -13.65
N GLU A 70 0.29 9.70 -14.14
CA GLU A 70 -0.76 10.10 -15.09
C GLU A 70 -1.96 10.78 -14.42
N LEU A 71 -2.33 10.38 -13.20
CA LEU A 71 -3.45 10.97 -12.46
C LEU A 71 -3.05 12.24 -11.69
N GLY A 72 -1.76 12.47 -11.47
CA GLY A 72 -1.25 13.68 -10.82
C GLY A 72 -1.65 13.81 -9.35
N GLU A 73 -1.62 15.03 -8.81
CA GLU A 73 -2.14 15.28 -7.45
C GLU A 73 -3.67 15.31 -7.44
N PRO A 74 -4.31 14.86 -6.35
CA PRO A 74 -3.72 14.35 -5.09
C PRO A 74 -3.38 12.84 -5.08
N VAL A 75 -3.62 12.12 -6.18
CA VAL A 75 -3.41 10.65 -6.26
C VAL A 75 -1.94 10.29 -6.08
N ARG A 76 -1.01 11.07 -6.63
CA ARG A 76 0.43 10.86 -6.48
C ARG A 76 0.88 10.86 -5.03
N SER A 77 0.43 11.84 -4.24
CA SER A 77 0.71 11.89 -2.80
C SER A 77 0.11 10.69 -2.05
N PHE A 78 -1.07 10.24 -2.45
CA PHE A 78 -1.71 9.04 -1.89
C PHE A 78 -0.89 7.77 -2.18
N VAL A 79 -0.47 7.56 -3.44
CA VAL A 79 0.38 6.43 -3.83
C VAL A 79 1.73 6.46 -3.12
N ALA A 80 2.34 7.63 -2.95
CA ALA A 80 3.61 7.77 -2.23
C ALA A 80 3.49 7.28 -0.76
N ARG A 81 2.38 7.58 -0.09
CA ARG A 81 2.12 7.07 1.28
C ARG A 81 1.97 5.55 1.32
N LEU A 82 1.28 4.97 0.33
CA LEU A 82 1.15 3.51 0.25
C LEU A 82 2.51 2.82 0.05
N LEU A 83 3.36 3.34 -0.84
CA LEU A 83 4.70 2.80 -1.05
C LEU A 83 5.57 2.93 0.21
N ALA A 84 5.45 4.03 0.95
CA ALA A 84 6.13 4.18 2.23
C ALA A 84 5.64 3.17 3.28
N LEU A 85 4.34 2.88 3.34
CA LEU A 85 3.79 1.83 4.21
C LEU A 85 4.31 0.43 3.83
N GLU A 86 4.32 0.11 2.53
CA GLU A 86 4.88 -1.15 2.01
C GLU A 86 6.36 -1.30 2.39
N GLU A 87 7.16 -0.24 2.25
CA GLU A 87 8.56 -0.24 2.65
C GLU A 87 8.72 -0.58 4.13
N ILE A 88 7.98 0.09 5.01
CA ILE A 88 8.06 -0.19 6.45
C ILE A 88 7.60 -1.64 6.74
N LEU A 89 6.54 -2.13 6.11
CA LEU A 89 6.11 -3.53 6.27
C LEU A 89 7.23 -4.51 5.88
N SER A 90 7.94 -4.26 4.79
CA SER A 90 9.03 -5.12 4.34
C SER A 90 10.21 -5.22 5.33
N THR A 91 10.30 -4.30 6.29
CA THR A 91 11.32 -4.31 7.36
C THR A 91 10.88 -5.03 8.63
N LEU A 92 9.60 -5.43 8.73
CA LEU A 92 9.11 -6.11 9.92
C LEU A 92 9.66 -7.55 10.01
N PRO A 93 9.92 -8.05 11.22
CA PRO A 93 10.24 -9.46 11.43
C PRO A 93 9.09 -10.36 10.97
N VAL A 94 9.43 -11.51 10.41
CA VAL A 94 8.46 -12.54 10.02
C VAL A 94 8.26 -13.49 11.18
N ARG A 95 7.00 -13.72 11.55
CA ARG A 95 6.63 -14.67 12.59
C ARG A 95 7.05 -16.08 12.18
N THR A 96 7.81 -16.72 13.04
CA THR A 96 8.28 -18.11 12.89
C THR A 96 7.17 -19.13 13.14
#